data_AF-A0A8H4V7N1-F1
#
_entry.id   AF-A0A8H4V7N1-F1
#
_cell.length_a   1.000
_cell.length_b   1.000
_cell.length_c   1.000
_cell.angle_alpha   90.00
_cell.angle_beta   90.00
_cell.angle_gamma   90.00
#
_symmetry.space_group_name_H-M   'P 1'
#
loop_
_entity.id
_entity.type
_entity.pdbx_description
1 polymer ?
#
loop_
_entity_poly.entity_id
_entity_poly.type
_entity_poly.pdbx_seq_one_letter_code
_entity_poly.pdbx_strand_id
1 'polypeptide(L)'
;MTSSQLTASLDFLTDAAHLLRGAAPETSAHLMRHRADLVSHANVPQHELRQQHVCSACGHIMMPGQGGTRVKLETCKARQGRAAGTRKNASPPEKSVRRRKGTRPAAGQATTTATAKKTDLSDAPKKTANATSKQRAKNRKAGLQALLSQQQQQASASSLTLADFMRK
;
A
#
# COMPACT_ATOMS: atom_id res chain seq x y z
N MET A 1 17.67 29.17 14.18
CA MET A 1 18.95 28.52 13.82
C MET A 1 19.07 28.55 12.31
N THR A 2 20.26 28.79 11.76
CA THR A 2 20.47 28.62 10.31
C THR A 2 20.32 27.15 9.95
N SER A 3 19.91 26.84 8.72
CA SER A 3 19.75 25.45 8.26
C SER A 3 21.04 24.64 8.39
N SER A 4 22.19 25.26 8.13
CA SER A 4 23.53 24.65 8.30
C SER A 4 23.84 24.28 9.75
N GLN A 5 23.52 25.17 10.69
CA GLN A 5 23.74 24.94 12.12
C GLN A 5 22.83 23.81 12.65
N LEU A 6 21.61 23.71 12.12
CA LEU A 6 20.69 22.64 12.47
C LEU A 6 21.23 21.29 12.04
N THR A 7 21.66 21.16 10.77
CA THR A 7 22.24 19.91 10.26
C THR A 7 23.46 19.47 11.07
N ALA A 8 24.40 20.40 11.35
CA ALA A 8 25.57 20.11 12.16
C ALA A 8 25.22 19.62 13.58
N SER A 9 24.18 20.19 14.19
CA SER A 9 23.66 19.76 15.49
C SER A 9 23.07 18.35 15.44
N LEU A 10 22.30 18.02 14.40
CA LEU A 10 21.72 16.68 14.22
C LEU A 10 22.80 15.61 13.99
N ASP A 11 23.86 15.94 13.28
CA ASP A 11 25.00 15.04 13.05
C ASP A 11 25.79 14.85 14.34
N PHE A 12 26.11 15.92 15.05
CA PHE A 12 26.74 15.86 16.37
C PHE A 12 25.96 14.98 17.36
N LEU A 13 24.64 15.15 17.45
CA LEU A 13 23.79 14.31 18.31
C LEU A 13 23.82 12.84 17.88
N THR A 14 23.96 12.59 16.58
CA THR A 14 24.07 11.23 16.04
C THR A 14 25.37 10.59 16.50
N ASP A 15 26.49 11.27 16.30
CA ASP A 15 27.82 10.76 16.62
C ASP A 15 28.01 10.59 18.13
N ALA A 16 27.57 11.57 18.93
CA ALA A 16 27.63 11.51 20.39
C ALA A 16 26.85 10.31 20.94
N ALA A 17 25.65 10.04 20.41
CA ALA A 17 24.86 8.89 20.83
C ALA A 17 25.54 7.57 20.47
N HIS A 18 26.17 7.46 19.29
CA HIS A 18 26.90 6.25 18.90
C HIS A 18 28.14 6.01 19.77
N LEU A 19 28.85 7.06 20.18
CA LEU A 19 29.98 6.96 21.11
C LEU A 19 29.53 6.45 22.49
N LEU A 20 28.39 6.94 22.97
CA LEU A 20 27.88 6.60 24.31
C LEU A 20 27.10 5.29 24.37
N ARG A 21 26.63 4.76 23.23
CA ARG A 21 25.74 3.59 23.15
C ARG A 21 26.17 2.40 24.02
N GLY A 22 27.47 2.08 24.02
CA GLY A 22 28.00 0.92 24.76
C GLY A 22 28.15 1.17 26.25
N ALA A 23 28.58 2.37 26.65
CA ALA A 23 28.86 2.72 28.04
C ALA A 23 27.61 3.22 28.79
N ALA A 24 26.70 3.89 28.08
CA ALA A 24 25.51 4.54 28.63
C ALA A 24 24.36 4.48 27.60
N PRO A 25 23.65 3.34 27.48
CA PRO A 25 22.57 3.18 26.51
C PRO A 25 21.42 4.17 26.74
N GLU A 26 21.09 4.50 27.99
CA GLU A 26 20.03 5.45 28.32
C GLU A 26 20.34 6.88 27.85
N THR A 27 21.60 7.33 27.98
CA THR A 27 22.00 8.66 27.51
C THR A 27 22.00 8.72 25.98
N SER A 28 22.47 7.67 25.31
CA SER A 28 22.38 7.56 23.86
C SER A 28 20.92 7.63 23.37
N ALA A 29 20.00 6.99 24.10
CA ALA A 29 18.57 7.00 23.79
C ALA A 29 17.92 8.37 24.04
N HIS A 30 18.37 9.10 25.06
CA HIS A 30 17.95 10.49 25.31
C HIS A 30 18.38 11.42 24.18
N LEU A 31 19.65 11.35 23.74
CA LEU A 31 20.16 12.17 22.63
C LEU A 31 19.40 11.90 21.32
N MET A 32 19.05 10.63 21.05
CA MET A 32 18.27 10.25 19.88
C MET A 32 16.82 10.73 19.93
N ARG A 33 16.19 10.75 21.11
CA ARG A 33 14.85 11.35 21.30
C ARG A 33 14.89 12.85 21.04
N HIS A 34 15.84 13.55 21.67
CA HIS A 34 16.03 14.98 21.45
C HIS A 34 16.28 15.31 19.97
N ARG A 35 17.06 14.48 19.26
CA ARG A 35 17.26 14.59 17.82
C ARG A 35 15.94 14.44 17.04
N ALA A 36 15.11 13.46 17.40
CA ALA A 36 13.81 13.25 16.75
C ALA A 36 12.87 14.45 16.95
N ASP A 37 12.88 15.04 18.14
CA ASP A 37 12.13 16.26 18.44
C ASP A 37 12.63 17.43 17.59
N LEU A 38 13.94 17.68 17.54
CA LEU A 38 14.48 18.77 16.71
C LEU A 38 14.11 18.62 15.23
N VAL A 39 14.16 17.40 14.72
CA VAL A 39 13.75 17.08 13.35
C VAL A 39 12.26 17.37 13.14
N SER A 40 11.40 16.95 14.06
CA SER A 40 9.95 17.11 13.93
C SER A 40 9.55 18.59 13.95
N HIS A 41 10.19 19.38 14.82
CA HIS A 41 9.96 20.82 14.91
C HIS A 41 10.48 21.58 13.68
N ALA A 42 11.58 21.12 13.09
CA ALA A 42 12.18 21.74 11.91
C ALA A 42 11.52 21.34 10.58
N ASN A 43 10.59 20.37 10.61
CA ASN A 43 9.91 19.82 9.42
C ASN A 43 10.90 19.32 8.34
N VAL A 44 12.06 18.81 8.79
CA VAL A 44 13.10 18.31 7.88
C VAL A 44 12.79 16.85 7.55
N PRO A 45 12.61 16.48 6.27
CA PRO A 45 12.38 15.10 5.89
C PRO A 45 13.62 14.26 6.26
N GLN A 46 13.44 13.26 7.12
CA GLN A 46 14.49 12.30 7.44
C GLN A 46 14.40 11.10 6.50
N HIS A 47 15.56 10.63 6.05
CA HIS A 47 15.66 9.38 5.31
C HIS A 47 15.17 8.20 6.17
N GLU A 48 14.29 7.37 5.62
CA GLU A 48 13.60 6.30 6.37
C GLU A 48 14.57 5.28 6.99
N LEU A 49 15.71 5.00 6.33
CA LEU A 49 16.77 4.15 6.90
C LEU A 49 17.31 4.71 8.23
N ARG A 50 17.37 6.04 8.38
CA ARG A 50 17.81 6.69 9.61
C ARG A 50 16.73 6.61 10.70
N GLN A 51 15.47 6.39 10.36
CA GLN A 51 14.45 6.11 11.38
C GLN A 51 14.44 4.64 11.79
N GLN A 52 14.79 3.73 10.88
CA GLN A 52 14.76 2.29 11.12
C GLN A 52 15.82 1.79 12.12
N HIS A 53 16.91 2.52 12.32
CA HIS A 53 17.97 2.12 13.27
C HIS A 53 17.75 2.64 14.70
N VAL A 54 16.68 3.41 14.95
CA VAL A 54 16.34 3.94 16.27
C VAL A 54 14.92 3.50 16.62
N CYS A 55 14.71 3.04 17.85
CA CYS A 55 13.36 2.73 18.30
C CYS A 55 12.52 4.01 18.38
N SER A 56 11.40 4.07 17.65
CA SER A 56 10.51 5.24 17.66
C SER A 56 9.83 5.49 19.01
N ALA A 57 9.72 4.47 19.87
CA ALA A 57 9.08 4.62 21.18
C ALA A 57 10.06 5.13 22.26
N CYS A 58 11.26 4.55 22.34
CA CYS A 58 12.19 4.83 23.45
C CYS A 58 13.52 5.47 23.01
N GLY A 59 13.78 5.63 21.71
CA GLY A 59 15.01 6.25 21.21
C GLY A 59 16.26 5.36 21.23
N HIS A 60 16.16 4.10 21.64
CA HIS A 60 17.32 3.20 21.67
C HIS A 60 17.82 2.88 20.26
N ILE A 61 19.15 2.92 20.07
CA ILE A 61 19.80 2.54 18.82
C ILE A 61 19.75 1.01 18.68
N MET A 62 19.07 0.53 17.64
CA MET A 62 18.86 -0.87 17.33
C MET A 62 20.00 -1.39 16.45
N MET A 63 20.83 -2.27 17.00
CA MET A 63 21.90 -2.95 16.26
C MET A 63 21.49 -4.40 15.95
N PRO A 64 21.31 -4.78 14.68
CA PRO A 64 20.98 -6.15 14.32
C PRO A 64 22.01 -7.14 14.88
N GLY A 65 21.54 -8.18 15.56
CA GLY A 65 22.42 -9.21 16.14
C GLY A 65 23.02 -8.86 17.50
N GLN A 66 22.75 -7.67 18.05
CA GLN A 66 23.16 -7.28 19.40
C GLN A 66 21.95 -6.94 20.28
N GLY A 67 22.09 -7.11 21.60
CA GLY A 67 21.12 -6.60 22.59
C GLY A 67 19.68 -7.09 22.39
N GLY A 68 19.48 -8.33 21.92
CA GLY A 68 18.15 -8.91 21.73
C GLY A 68 17.37 -8.40 20.50
N THR A 69 17.95 -7.49 19.70
CA THR A 69 17.30 -6.97 18.49
C THR A 69 17.31 -8.03 17.39
N ARG A 70 16.14 -8.59 17.08
CA ARG A 70 15.97 -9.60 16.02
C ARG A 70 15.24 -9.02 14.82
N VAL A 71 15.93 -8.95 13.69
CA VAL A 71 15.32 -8.58 12.41
C VAL A 71 14.75 -9.83 11.75
N LYS A 72 13.45 -9.80 11.45
CA LYS A 72 12.78 -10.87 10.70
C LYS A 72 12.25 -10.30 9.39
N LEU A 73 12.78 -10.80 8.28
CA LEU A 73 12.27 -10.50 6.95
C LEU A 73 11.01 -11.33 6.72
N GLU A 74 9.88 -10.66 6.59
CA GLU A 74 8.62 -11.29 6.20
C GLU A 74 8.23 -10.81 4.81
N THR A 75 7.90 -11.76 3.93
CA THR A 75 7.36 -11.41 2.61
C THR A 75 5.94 -10.85 2.77
N CYS A 76 5.53 -9.95 1.87
CA CYS A 76 4.18 -9.35 1.91
C CYS A 76 3.06 -10.42 1.95
N LYS A 77 3.27 -11.56 1.29
CA LYS A 77 2.33 -12.70 1.32
C LYS A 77 2.20 -13.31 2.72
N ALA A 78 3.32 -13.45 3.44
CA ALA A 78 3.31 -13.96 4.82
C ALA A 78 2.57 -13.02 5.79
N ARG A 79 2.68 -11.71 5.58
CA ARG A 79 1.94 -10.71 6.38
C ARG A 79 0.43 -10.76 6.13
N GLN A 80 0.01 -10.91 4.87
CA GLN A 80 -1.41 -11.00 4.49
C GLN A 80 -2.10 -12.25 5.09
N GLY A 81 -1.40 -13.38 5.17
CA GLY A 81 -1.93 -14.61 5.79
C GLY A 81 -2.23 -14.47 7.29
N ARG A 82 -1.43 -13.68 8.03
CA ARG A 82 -1.63 -13.44 9.48
C ARG A 82 -2.80 -12.51 9.77
N ALA A 83 -2.97 -11.46 8.97
CA ALA A 83 -4.09 -10.52 9.12
C ALA A 83 -5.47 -11.14 8.80
N ALA A 84 -5.49 -12.19 7.96
CA ALA A 84 -6.72 -12.94 7.67
C ALA A 84 -7.09 -13.94 8.80
N GLY A 85 -6.11 -14.42 9.57
CA GLY A 85 -6.31 -15.42 10.63
C GLY A 85 -6.95 -14.90 11.91
N THR A 86 -6.85 -13.60 12.19
CA THR A 86 -7.33 -12.99 13.45
C THR A 86 -8.81 -12.62 13.47
N ARG A 87 -9.58 -12.87 12.40
CA ARG A 87 -11.00 -12.49 12.31
C ARG A 87 -12.01 -13.52 12.82
N LYS A 88 -11.57 -14.63 13.43
CA LYS A 88 -12.49 -15.72 13.79
C LYS A 88 -13.26 -15.55 15.11
N ASN A 89 -12.92 -14.58 15.95
CA ASN A 89 -13.61 -14.35 17.24
C ASN A 89 -14.06 -12.89 17.42
N ALA A 90 -14.63 -12.26 16.40
CA ALA A 90 -15.46 -11.06 16.60
C ALA A 90 -16.92 -11.51 16.65
N SER A 91 -17.54 -11.42 17.82
CA SER A 91 -18.97 -11.63 18.02
C SER A 91 -19.78 -10.73 17.07
N PRO A 92 -20.87 -11.21 16.45
CA PRO A 92 -21.67 -10.38 15.56
C PRO A 92 -22.36 -9.25 16.34
N PRO A 93 -22.43 -8.00 15.80
CA PRO A 93 -23.32 -6.99 16.36
C PRO A 93 -24.78 -7.44 16.16
N GLU A 94 -25.53 -7.31 17.25
CA GLU A 94 -26.91 -7.73 17.45
C GLU A 94 -27.86 -7.12 16.40
N LYS A 95 -28.68 -7.97 15.78
CA LYS A 95 -29.69 -7.57 14.80
C LYS A 95 -30.94 -7.07 15.54
N SER A 96 -31.21 -5.77 15.53
CA SER A 96 -32.53 -5.27 15.94
C SER A 96 -33.52 -5.34 14.76
N VAL A 97 -34.63 -6.04 15.02
CA VAL A 97 -35.76 -6.28 14.10
C VAL A 97 -36.93 -5.42 14.55
N ARG A 98 -37.58 -4.71 13.62
CA ARG A 98 -39.06 -4.53 13.42
C ARG A 98 -39.30 -3.35 12.48
N ARG A 99 -39.74 -3.51 11.22
CA ARG A 99 -41.05 -3.93 10.66
C ARG A 99 -42.19 -2.90 10.85
N ARG A 100 -42.67 -2.36 9.72
CA ARG A 100 -44.07 -2.04 9.25
C ARG A 100 -43.89 -1.29 7.91
N LYS A 101 -44.22 -1.78 6.70
CA LYS A 101 -45.45 -2.23 6.02
C LYS A 101 -46.58 -1.18 5.95
N GLY A 102 -46.83 -0.71 4.73
CA GLY A 102 -47.96 0.10 4.26
C GLY A 102 -47.45 1.24 3.37
N THR A 103 -47.99 1.62 2.21
CA THR A 103 -49.11 1.18 1.35
C THR A 103 -48.90 1.98 0.06
N ARG A 104 -49.08 1.34 -1.10
CA ARG A 104 -49.09 1.97 -2.42
C ARG A 104 -50.41 2.73 -2.60
N PRO A 105 -50.47 3.76 -3.44
CA PRO A 105 -51.42 3.67 -4.54
C PRO A 105 -50.86 4.14 -5.89
N ALA A 106 -51.61 3.80 -6.93
CA ALA A 106 -51.30 3.94 -8.34
C ALA A 106 -52.13 5.07 -8.99
N ALA A 107 -51.71 5.40 -10.22
CA ALA A 107 -52.50 5.93 -11.35
C ALA A 107 -52.54 7.46 -11.59
N GLY A 108 -52.40 7.81 -12.89
CA GLY A 108 -52.58 9.14 -13.52
C GLY A 108 -51.53 9.39 -14.62
N GLN A 109 -51.69 8.84 -15.84
CA GLN A 109 -52.07 9.53 -17.10
C GLN A 109 -51.11 10.68 -17.52
N ALA A 110 -50.27 10.55 -18.55
CA ALA A 110 -50.50 10.53 -20.02
C ALA A 110 -50.41 11.93 -20.68
N THR A 111 -49.45 12.13 -21.61
CA THR A 111 -49.46 12.96 -22.85
C THR A 111 -48.02 13.06 -23.43
N THR A 112 -47.69 12.40 -24.55
CA THR A 112 -47.51 12.95 -25.94
C THR A 112 -46.53 14.14 -26.03
N THR A 113 -45.44 14.09 -26.80
CA THR A 113 -45.40 14.31 -28.27
C THR A 113 -44.10 13.81 -28.93
N ALA A 114 -44.17 13.63 -30.25
CA ALA A 114 -43.21 12.99 -31.15
C ALA A 114 -42.14 13.92 -31.76
N THR A 115 -41.04 13.36 -32.29
CA THR A 115 -40.51 13.63 -33.65
C THR A 115 -39.37 12.67 -34.05
N ALA A 116 -39.31 12.37 -35.35
CA ALA A 116 -38.51 11.38 -36.11
C ALA A 116 -36.97 11.67 -36.11
N LYS A 117 -36.02 10.86 -36.62
CA LYS A 117 -35.97 9.96 -37.79
C LYS A 117 -34.66 9.10 -37.75
N LYS A 118 -34.67 7.97 -38.48
CA LYS A 118 -33.68 6.88 -38.70
C LYS A 118 -32.23 7.23 -39.10
N THR A 119 -31.26 6.35 -38.76
CA THR A 119 -30.37 5.46 -39.60
C THR A 119 -29.11 5.06 -38.78
N ASP A 120 -28.93 3.83 -38.26
CA ASP A 120 -28.42 2.54 -38.81
C ASP A 120 -26.88 2.41 -39.01
N LEU A 121 -26.32 1.28 -38.51
CA LEU A 121 -24.95 0.72 -38.64
C LEU A 121 -23.84 1.42 -37.81
N SER A 122 -23.02 0.80 -36.95
CA SER A 122 -22.57 -0.59 -36.81
C SER A 122 -21.92 -0.83 -35.42
N ASP A 123 -21.89 -2.12 -35.06
CA ASP A 123 -21.62 -2.77 -33.77
C ASP A 123 -20.51 -2.18 -32.88
N ALA A 124 -20.92 -1.58 -31.76
CA ALA A 124 -20.11 -1.47 -30.56
C ALA A 124 -20.90 -2.09 -29.39
N PRO A 125 -20.53 -3.28 -28.90
CA PRO A 125 -21.19 -3.80 -27.71
C PRO A 125 -20.62 -3.08 -26.48
N LYS A 126 -21.34 -2.04 -26.06
CA LYS A 126 -21.35 -1.51 -24.70
C LYS A 126 -21.50 -2.70 -23.74
N LYS A 127 -20.41 -3.12 -23.10
CA LYS A 127 -20.42 -4.29 -22.21
C LYS A 127 -21.13 -3.94 -20.91
N THR A 128 -22.20 -4.70 -20.68
CA THR A 128 -23.08 -4.68 -19.53
C THR A 128 -22.31 -4.95 -18.23
N ALA A 129 -22.49 -4.07 -17.25
CA ALA A 129 -21.80 -4.11 -15.95
C ALA A 129 -22.27 -5.24 -15.00
N ASN A 130 -23.01 -6.24 -15.50
CA ASN A 130 -23.58 -7.32 -14.70
C ASN A 130 -23.23 -8.72 -15.22
N ALA A 131 -21.99 -8.92 -15.67
CA ALA A 131 -21.46 -10.26 -15.92
C ALA A 131 -21.07 -10.93 -14.60
N THR A 132 -21.62 -12.14 -14.36
CA THR A 132 -21.38 -12.92 -13.14
C THR A 132 -19.90 -13.26 -12.96
N SER A 133 -19.45 -13.42 -11.70
CA SER A 133 -18.05 -13.63 -11.31
C SER A 133 -17.33 -14.76 -12.09
N LYS A 134 -18.07 -15.80 -12.48
CA LYS A 134 -17.56 -16.93 -13.28
C LYS A 134 -17.22 -16.53 -14.73
N GLN A 135 -17.96 -15.61 -15.33
CA GLN A 135 -17.72 -15.12 -16.69
C GLN A 135 -16.50 -14.19 -16.77
N ARG A 136 -16.27 -13.39 -15.73
CA ARG A 136 -15.08 -12.51 -15.62
C ARG A 136 -13.78 -13.32 -15.47
N ALA A 137 -13.81 -14.44 -14.75
CA ALA A 137 -12.64 -15.30 -14.56
C ALA A 137 -12.18 -15.98 -15.87
N LYS A 138 -13.10 -16.44 -16.72
CA LYS A 138 -12.77 -17.04 -18.03
C LYS A 138 -12.19 -16.02 -19.00
N ASN A 139 -12.77 -14.81 -19.07
CA ASN A 139 -12.26 -13.75 -19.93
C ASN A 139 -10.86 -13.25 -19.51
N ARG A 140 -10.52 -13.28 -18.22
CA ARG A 140 -9.16 -12.95 -17.75
C ARG A 140 -8.11 -13.94 -18.25
N LYS A 141 -8.42 -15.25 -18.30
CA LYS A 141 -7.47 -16.27 -18.80
C LYS A 141 -7.18 -16.09 -20.29
N ALA A 142 -8.21 -15.87 -21.11
CA ALA A 142 -8.04 -15.62 -22.53
C ALA A 142 -7.32 -14.29 -22.81
N GLY A 143 -7.66 -13.23 -22.06
CA GLY A 143 -7.01 -11.93 -22.20
C GLY A 143 -5.52 -11.93 -21.82
N LEU A 144 -5.13 -12.67 -20.79
CA LEU A 144 -3.72 -12.74 -20.36
C LEU A 144 -2.86 -13.46 -21.40
N GLN A 145 -3.39 -14.51 -22.04
CA GLN A 145 -2.66 -15.24 -23.09
C GLN A 145 -2.43 -14.37 -24.32
N ALA A 146 -3.41 -13.57 -24.73
CA ALA A 146 -3.27 -12.63 -25.84
C ALA A 146 -2.18 -11.57 -25.57
N LEU A 147 -2.10 -11.07 -24.34
CA LEU A 147 -1.06 -10.11 -23.94
C LEU A 147 0.33 -10.75 -23.90
N LEU A 148 0.45 -11.99 -23.41
CA LEU A 148 1.72 -12.72 -23.40
C LEU A 148 2.24 -13.00 -24.81
N SER A 149 1.37 -13.46 -25.73
CA SER A 149 1.76 -13.66 -27.12
C SER A 149 2.16 -12.35 -27.82
N GLN A 150 1.49 -11.25 -27.50
CA GLN A 150 1.85 -9.94 -28.06
C GLN A 150 3.19 -9.42 -27.51
N GLN A 151 3.48 -9.66 -26.23
CA GLN A 151 4.80 -9.36 -25.66
C GLN A 151 5.89 -10.24 -26.27
N GLN A 152 5.60 -11.52 -26.55
CA GLN A 152 6.54 -12.43 -27.22
C GLN A 152 6.87 -11.98 -28.65
N GLN A 153 5.88 -11.44 -29.39
CA GLN A 153 6.08 -10.89 -30.74
C GLN A 153 6.73 -9.51 -30.74
N GLN A 154 6.59 -8.72 -29.68
CA GLN A 154 7.33 -7.46 -29.49
C GLN A 154 8.76 -7.69 -28.97
N ALA A 155 9.02 -8.81 -28.28
CA ALA A 155 10.35 -9.20 -27.81
C ALA A 155 11.32 -9.58 -28.93
N SER A 156 10.83 -9.94 -30.13
CA SER A 156 11.69 -10.20 -31.30
C SER A 156 12.11 -8.94 -32.07
N ALA A 157 11.68 -7.74 -31.65
CA ALA A 157 12.03 -6.48 -32.28
C ALA A 157 12.84 -5.51 -31.38
N SER A 158 13.18 -5.91 -30.15
CA SER A 158 13.95 -5.06 -29.23
C SER A 158 15.18 -5.77 -28.67
N SER A 159 16.31 -5.08 -28.84
CA SER A 159 17.68 -5.46 -28.53
C SER A 159 17.90 -5.91 -27.09
N LEU A 160 18.64 -7.02 -26.94
CA LEU A 160 19.25 -7.60 -25.73
C LEU A 160 18.26 -8.08 -24.66
N THR A 161 18.13 -9.40 -24.53
CA THR A 161 17.26 -10.03 -23.53
C THR A 161 18.03 -10.46 -22.30
N LEU A 162 17.35 -10.56 -21.15
CA LEU A 162 17.94 -11.02 -19.88
C LEU A 162 18.60 -12.41 -19.98
N ALA A 163 18.16 -13.25 -20.94
CA ALA A 163 18.74 -14.56 -21.22
C ALA A 163 20.17 -14.47 -21.78
N ASP A 164 20.58 -13.34 -22.37
CA ASP A 164 21.93 -13.13 -22.87
C ASP A 164 22.93 -12.87 -21.73
N PHE A 165 22.47 -12.30 -20.62
CA PHE A 165 23.32 -12.07 -19.44
C PHE A 165 23.53 -13.33 -18.57
N MET A 166 22.64 -14.32 -18.64
CA MET A 166 22.76 -15.56 -17.86
C MET A 166 23.59 -16.66 -18.53
N ARG A 167 24.08 -16.42 -19.77
CA ARG A 167 24.90 -17.38 -20.54
C ARG A 167 26.41 -17.15 -20.38
N LYS A 168 26.83 -16.40 -19.36
CA LYS A 168 28.23 -16.09 -19.08
C LYS A 168 28.69 -16.71 -17.77
#